data_AF-A0A7G3BP18-F1
#
_entry.id   AF-A0A7G3BP18-F1
#
_cell.length_a   1.000
_cell.length_b   1.000
_cell.length_c   1.000
_cell.angle_alpha   90.00
_cell.angle_beta   90.00
_cell.angle_gamma   90.00
#
_symmetry.space_group_name_H-M   'P 1'
#
loop_
_entity.id
_entity.type
_entity.pdbx_description
1 polymer ?
#
loop_
_entity_poly.entity_id
_entity_poly.type
_entity_poly.pdbx_seq_one_letter_code
_entity_poly.pdbx_strand_id
1 'polypeptide(L)'
;EKACLCVGLANASYLENNIPIKGQEQGVVICPGPNMAYFDKEVSLFNMMQHIYGKASVLANVNRPNMFVKELKMYMAYLQNEITTVSEDITSKQIKKWEAFKNNLLEGITYYQELFVSSISNENKQIQEELGIYKQELTALMIPEMEPV
;
A
#
# COMPACT_ATOMS: atom_id res chain seq x y z
N GLU A 1 -2.76 -1.49 21.49
CA GLU A 1 -4.20 -1.16 21.53
C GLU A 1 -4.60 -0.42 20.26
N LYS A 2 -5.82 -0.62 19.76
CA LYS A 2 -6.36 0.11 18.59
C LYS A 2 -6.89 1.46 19.05
N ALA A 3 -6.40 2.56 18.48
CA ALA A 3 -6.92 3.88 18.75
C ALA A 3 -8.04 4.27 17.76
N CYS A 4 -8.95 5.13 18.20
CA CYS A 4 -10.00 5.67 17.34
C CYS A 4 -9.41 6.71 16.37
N LEU A 5 -9.67 6.55 15.07
CA LEU A 5 -9.21 7.48 14.02
C LEU A 5 -9.64 8.93 14.31
N CYS A 6 -10.85 9.12 14.86
CA CYS A 6 -11.38 10.44 15.19
C CYS A 6 -10.53 11.19 16.24
N VAL A 7 -9.98 10.46 17.21
CA VAL A 7 -9.10 11.05 18.25
C VAL A 7 -7.77 11.46 17.60
N GLY A 8 -7.18 10.56 16.81
CA GLY A 8 -5.92 10.82 16.12
C GLY A 8 -5.94 12.00 15.15
N LEU A 9 -7.06 12.19 14.43
CA LEU A 9 -7.26 13.31 13.50
C LEU A 9 -7.47 14.66 14.23
N ALA A 10 -8.05 14.64 15.44
CA ALA A 10 -8.28 15.85 16.23
C ALA A 10 -7.00 16.36 16.92
N ASN A 11 -6.00 15.50 17.12
CA ASN A 11 -4.78 15.81 17.86
C ASN A 11 -4.00 17.01 17.30
N ALA A 12 -4.04 17.27 15.98
CA ALA A 12 -3.40 18.44 15.41
C ALA A 12 -3.93 19.75 16.01
N SER A 13 -5.25 19.86 16.16
CA SER A 13 -5.88 21.03 16.76
C SER A 13 -5.62 21.12 18.26
N TYR A 14 -5.60 19.98 18.97
CA TYR A 14 -5.29 19.94 20.40
C TYR A 14 -3.86 20.39 20.71
N LEU A 15 -2.89 19.94 19.92
CA LEU A 15 -1.49 20.36 20.04
C LEU A 15 -1.34 21.87 19.79
N GLU A 16 -1.93 22.38 18.70
CA GLU A 16 -1.86 23.81 18.34
C GLU A 16 -2.49 24.71 19.41
N ASN A 17 -3.58 24.27 20.03
CA ASN A 17 -4.33 25.04 21.03
C ASN A 17 -3.97 24.70 22.49
N ASN A 18 -2.93 23.90 22.72
CA ASN A 18 -2.53 23.43 24.07
C ASN A 18 -3.68 22.76 24.86
N ILE A 19 -4.58 22.06 24.17
CA ILE A 19 -5.68 21.31 24.78
C ILE A 19 -5.16 19.93 25.18
N PRO A 20 -5.38 19.47 26.43
CA PRO A 20 -4.96 18.14 26.86
C PRO A 20 -5.59 17.04 25.99
N ILE A 21 -4.75 16.21 25.38
CA ILE A 21 -5.20 15.03 24.62
C ILE A 21 -5.75 14.02 25.62
N LYS A 22 -7.01 13.62 25.44
CA LYS A 22 -7.64 12.55 26.24
C LYS A 22 -7.49 11.23 25.51
N GLY A 23 -6.88 10.23 26.17
CA GLY A 23 -6.67 8.90 25.58
C GLY A 23 -5.17 8.57 25.46
N GLN A 24 -4.79 7.79 24.44
CA GLN A 24 -3.39 7.50 24.18
C GLN A 24 -2.66 8.75 23.68
N GLU A 25 -1.43 8.98 24.15
CA GLU A 25 -0.48 9.93 23.58
C GLU A 25 -0.01 9.48 22.19
N GLN A 26 -0.94 9.38 21.26
CA GLN A 26 -0.61 9.24 19.85
C GLN A 26 -0.48 10.65 19.27
N GLY A 27 0.54 10.87 18.44
CA GLY A 27 0.68 12.11 17.69
C GLY A 27 -0.49 12.33 16.72
N VAL A 28 -0.33 13.27 15.79
CA VAL A 28 -1.29 13.45 14.70
C VAL A 28 -1.31 12.16 13.86
N VAL A 29 -2.46 11.51 13.78
CA VAL A 29 -2.61 10.28 12.99
C VAL A 29 -2.78 10.67 11.54
N ILE A 30 -1.70 10.54 10.77
CA ILE A 30 -1.68 10.67 9.32
C ILE A 30 -1.34 9.29 8.77
N CYS A 31 -2.16 8.80 7.84
CA CYS A 31 -1.85 7.58 7.07
C CYS A 31 -1.31 8.02 5.71
N PRO A 32 0.00 8.29 5.57
CA PRO A 32 0.55 8.61 4.27
C PRO A 32 0.49 7.37 3.37
N GLY A 33 0.07 7.57 2.12
CA GLY A 33 0.18 6.51 1.11
C GLY A 33 1.64 6.15 0.83
N PRO A 34 1.92 4.95 0.30
CA PRO A 34 3.29 4.47 0.07
C PRO A 34 4.09 5.32 -0.93
N ASN A 35 3.40 6.16 -1.72
CA ASN A 35 4.01 7.10 -2.65
C ASN A 35 4.53 8.38 -2.00
N MET A 36 4.29 8.62 -0.70
CA MET A 36 4.89 9.76 0.00
C MET A 36 6.42 9.62 0.08
N ALA A 37 6.96 8.40 0.03
CA ALA A 37 8.39 8.12 0.09
C ALA A 37 9.23 8.80 -1.01
N TYR A 38 8.60 9.32 -2.06
CA TYR A 38 9.27 10.02 -3.17
C TYR A 38 9.31 11.55 -3.00
N PHE A 39 8.68 12.08 -1.95
CA PHE A 39 8.73 13.49 -1.57
C PHE A 39 9.75 13.65 -0.44
N ASP A 40 10.99 13.96 -0.81
CA ASP A 40 12.17 13.90 0.05
C ASP A 40 12.71 15.28 0.47
N LYS A 41 12.00 16.36 0.10
CA LYS A 41 12.40 17.73 0.38
C LYS A 41 11.21 18.62 0.71
N GLU A 42 11.50 19.68 1.44
CA GLU A 42 10.53 20.75 1.66
C GLU A 42 10.28 21.51 0.35
N VAL A 43 9.01 21.83 0.10
CA VAL A 43 8.59 22.56 -1.11
C VAL A 43 7.58 23.62 -0.75
N SER A 44 7.67 24.77 -1.43
CA SER A 44 6.67 25.82 -1.29
C SER A 44 5.31 25.35 -1.82
N LEU A 45 4.23 25.92 -1.26
CA LEU A 45 2.86 25.67 -1.75
C LEU A 45 2.73 25.93 -3.25
N PHE A 46 3.36 27.00 -3.75
CA PHE A 46 3.38 27.32 -5.17
C PHE A 46 3.96 26.16 -6.01
N ASN A 47 5.13 25.63 -5.64
CA ASN A 47 5.76 24.54 -6.36
C ASN A 47 4.93 23.23 -6.27
N MET A 48 4.33 22.96 -5.11
CA MET A 48 3.46 21.80 -4.94
C MET A 48 2.19 21.90 -5.81
N MET A 49 1.56 23.08 -5.91
CA MET A 49 0.43 23.29 -6.80
C MET A 49 0.83 23.07 -8.26
N GLN A 50 1.98 23.60 -8.68
CA GLN A 50 2.48 23.36 -10.03
C GLN A 50 2.71 21.86 -10.29
N HIS A 51 3.12 21.09 -9.28
CA HIS A 51 3.24 19.63 -9.38
C HIS A 51 1.89 18.92 -9.51
N ILE A 52 0.92 19.24 -8.65
CA ILE A 52 -0.42 18.65 -8.66
C ILE A 52 -1.12 18.83 -10.02
N TYR A 53 -0.92 20.00 -10.64
CA TYR A 53 -1.49 20.31 -11.96
C TYR A 53 -0.58 19.94 -13.14
N GLY A 54 0.51 19.20 -12.92
CA GLY A 54 1.38 18.69 -13.99
C GLY A 54 2.20 19.76 -14.73
N LYS A 55 2.34 20.96 -14.16
CA LYS A 55 3.11 22.07 -14.74
C LYS A 55 4.60 22.03 -14.38
N ALA A 56 4.96 21.36 -13.30
CA ALA A 56 6.33 21.13 -12.85
C ALA A 56 6.43 19.78 -12.12
N SER A 57 7.64 19.30 -11.85
CA SER A 57 7.84 18.16 -10.96
C SER A 57 8.64 18.59 -9.74
N VAL A 58 8.15 18.24 -8.55
CA VAL A 58 8.92 18.40 -7.30
C VAL A 58 9.69 17.14 -6.93
N LEU A 59 9.42 16.01 -7.58
CA LEU A 59 10.06 14.74 -7.28
C LEU A 59 11.52 14.76 -7.77
N ALA A 60 12.42 14.12 -7.03
CA ALA A 60 13.71 13.72 -7.59
C ALA A 60 13.46 12.76 -8.77
N ASN A 61 14.29 12.75 -9.81
CA ASN A 61 14.14 11.85 -10.98
C ASN A 61 14.41 10.38 -10.59
N VAL A 62 13.51 9.81 -9.79
CA VAL A 62 13.54 8.42 -9.32
C VAL A 62 12.51 7.61 -10.08
N ASN A 63 12.79 6.33 -10.26
CA ASN A 63 11.85 5.37 -10.83
C ASN A 63 10.69 5.16 -9.84
N ARG A 64 9.68 6.04 -9.90
CA ARG A 64 8.46 5.98 -9.11
C ARG A 64 7.43 5.14 -9.88
N PRO A 65 7.18 3.89 -9.47
CA PRO A 65 6.10 3.09 -10.08
C PRO A 65 4.75 3.74 -9.80
N ASN A 66 3.75 3.31 -10.56
CA ASN A 66 2.38 3.71 -10.30
C ASN A 66 1.97 3.31 -8.87
N MET A 67 1.09 4.11 -8.26
CA MET A 67 0.60 3.92 -6.89
C MET A 67 0.08 2.48 -6.65
N PHE A 68 -0.69 1.95 -7.58
CA PHE A 68 -1.28 0.61 -7.45
C PHE A 68 -0.22 -0.49 -7.47
N VAL A 69 0.77 -0.36 -8.35
CA VAL A 69 1.88 -1.31 -8.45
C VAL A 69 2.71 -1.29 -7.17
N LYS A 70 2.98 -0.09 -6.61
CA LYS A 70 3.71 0.05 -5.35
C LYS A 70 2.97 -0.61 -4.19
N GLU A 71 1.66 -0.39 -4.11
CA GLU A 71 0.82 -0.95 -3.06
C GLU A 71 0.70 -2.48 -3.18
N LEU A 72 0.52 -3.00 -4.40
CA LEU A 72 0.51 -4.45 -4.67
C LEU A 72 1.80 -5.11 -4.18
N LYS A 73 2.97 -4.53 -4.52
CA LYS A 73 4.27 -5.04 -4.06
C LYS A 73 4.36 -5.06 -2.53
N MET A 74 3.84 -4.04 -1.86
CA MET A 74 3.81 -3.99 -0.40
C MET A 74 2.93 -5.09 0.19
N TYR A 75 1.74 -5.35 -0.36
CA TYR A 75 0.87 -6.42 0.11
C TYR A 75 1.42 -7.81 -0.17
N MET A 76 2.06 -8.03 -1.33
CA MET A 76 2.73 -9.29 -1.64
C MET A 76 3.88 -9.56 -0.66
N ALA A 77 4.70 -8.55 -0.37
CA ALA A 77 5.76 -8.67 0.63
C ALA A 77 5.20 -8.95 2.03
N TYR A 78 4.08 -8.31 2.40
CA TYR A 78 3.40 -8.58 3.66
C TYR A 78 2.89 -10.03 3.74
N LEU A 79 2.21 -10.51 2.71
CA LEU A 79 1.71 -11.89 2.64
C LEU A 79 2.86 -12.89 2.72
N GLN A 80 3.93 -12.67 1.95
CA GLN A 80 5.12 -13.53 2.00
C GLN A 80 5.73 -13.55 3.40
N ASN A 81 5.88 -12.39 4.03
CA ASN A 81 6.40 -12.30 5.39
C ASN A 81 5.51 -13.05 6.40
N GLU A 82 4.18 -12.89 6.32
CA GLU A 82 3.23 -13.62 7.18
C GLU A 82 3.37 -15.14 7.02
N ILE A 83 3.60 -15.63 5.80
CA ILE A 83 3.81 -17.06 5.54
C ILE A 83 5.16 -17.53 6.11
N THR A 84 6.25 -16.76 5.93
CA THR A 84 7.60 -17.18 6.34
C THR A 84 7.90 -17.00 7.82
N THR A 85 7.18 -16.13 8.53
CA THR A 85 7.41 -15.84 9.96
C THR A 85 6.51 -16.64 10.91
N VAL A 86 5.65 -17.49 10.38
CA VAL A 86 4.82 -18.37 11.21
C VAL A 86 5.67 -19.45 11.87
N SER A 87 5.49 -19.63 13.18
CA SER A 87 6.14 -20.68 13.99
C SER A 87 5.51 -22.06 13.75
N GLU A 88 6.15 -23.12 14.29
CA GLU A 88 5.99 -24.55 13.97
C GLU A 88 4.55 -25.11 13.82
N ASP A 89 3.52 -24.47 14.38
CA ASP A 89 2.12 -24.89 14.23
C ASP A 89 1.31 -24.00 13.27
N ILE A 90 1.23 -24.41 12.00
CA ILE A 90 0.33 -23.80 11.01
C ILE A 90 -1.11 -24.27 11.27
N THR A 91 -2.03 -23.33 11.47
CA THR A 91 -3.45 -23.63 11.65
C THR A 91 -4.24 -23.55 10.34
N SER A 92 -5.30 -24.35 10.22
CA SER A 92 -6.24 -24.29 9.08
C SER A 92 -6.86 -22.89 8.89
N LYS A 93 -7.00 -22.11 9.97
CA LYS A 93 -7.50 -20.74 9.91
C LYS A 93 -6.49 -19.79 9.25
N GLN A 94 -5.19 -19.98 9.50
CA GLN A 94 -4.13 -19.18 8.85
C GLN A 94 -4.06 -19.49 7.36
N ILE A 95 -4.12 -20.77 6.99
CA ILE A 95 -4.13 -21.19 5.57
C ILE A 95 -5.31 -20.53 4.83
N LYS A 96 -6.53 -20.67 5.36
CA LYS A 96 -7.72 -20.02 4.77
C LYS A 96 -7.59 -18.50 4.68
N LYS A 97 -6.98 -17.85 5.69
CA LYS A 97 -6.70 -16.41 5.66
C LYS A 97 -5.74 -16.07 4.50
N TRP A 98 -4.65 -16.82 4.34
CA TRP A 98 -3.66 -16.58 3.29
C TRP A 98 -4.21 -16.87 1.90
N GLU A 99 -5.02 -17.91 1.73
CA GLU A 99 -5.70 -18.23 0.48
C GLU A 99 -6.66 -17.11 0.08
N ALA A 100 -7.50 -16.67 1.02
CA ALA A 100 -8.40 -15.54 0.79
C ALA A 100 -7.61 -14.26 0.45
N PHE A 101 -6.50 -14.00 1.14
CA PHE A 101 -5.62 -12.86 0.84
C PHE A 101 -5.09 -12.95 -0.60
N LYS A 102 -4.47 -14.08 -0.96
CA LYS A 102 -3.91 -14.31 -2.29
C LYS A 102 -4.98 -14.14 -3.38
N ASN A 103 -6.17 -14.71 -3.18
CA ASN A 103 -7.28 -14.58 -4.14
C ASN A 103 -7.73 -13.14 -4.30
N ASN A 104 -7.89 -12.40 -3.20
CA ASN A 104 -8.26 -10.98 -3.25
C ASN A 104 -7.22 -10.13 -3.99
N LEU A 105 -5.92 -10.44 -3.82
CA LEU A 105 -4.87 -9.77 -4.59
C LEU A 105 -4.94 -10.10 -6.09
N LEU A 106 -5.20 -11.36 -6.46
CA LEU A 106 -5.37 -11.76 -7.86
C LEU A 106 -6.59 -11.10 -8.52
N GLU A 107 -7.70 -10.99 -7.78
CA GLU A 107 -8.89 -10.24 -8.21
C GLU A 107 -8.57 -8.76 -8.38
N GLY A 108 -7.88 -8.16 -7.42
CA GLY A 108 -7.43 -6.76 -7.51
C GLY A 108 -6.53 -6.50 -8.72
N ILE A 109 -5.57 -7.40 -9.00
CA ILE A 109 -4.74 -7.31 -10.21
C ILE A 109 -5.62 -7.34 -11.46
N THR A 110 -6.55 -8.30 -11.55
CA THR A 110 -7.43 -8.46 -12.71
C THR A 110 -8.28 -7.20 -12.93
N TYR A 111 -8.85 -6.65 -11.86
CA TYR A 111 -9.59 -5.39 -11.91
C TYR A 111 -8.76 -4.24 -12.47
N TYR A 112 -7.52 -4.05 -12.00
CA TYR A 112 -6.66 -2.98 -12.52
C TYR A 112 -6.20 -3.25 -13.96
N GLN A 113 -5.93 -4.50 -14.33
CA GLN A 113 -5.67 -4.86 -15.72
C GLN A 113 -6.84 -4.44 -16.62
N GLU A 114 -8.08 -4.74 -16.25
CA GLU A 114 -9.26 -4.31 -17.02
C GLU A 114 -9.42 -2.79 -17.08
N LEU A 115 -9.17 -2.09 -15.95
CA LEU A 115 -9.25 -0.63 -15.89
C LEU A 115 -8.31 0.06 -16.88
N PHE A 116 -7.07 -0.44 -17.00
CA PHE A 116 -6.04 0.15 -17.85
C PHE A 116 -6.08 -0.33 -19.31
N VAL A 117 -6.91 -1.32 -19.68
CA VAL A 117 -7.06 -1.80 -21.07
C VAL A 117 -7.58 -0.70 -22.00
N SER A 118 -8.42 0.20 -21.48
CA SER A 118 -9.13 1.20 -22.30
C SER A 118 -8.27 2.40 -22.74
N SER A 119 -7.05 2.55 -22.24
CA SER A 119 -6.24 3.77 -22.43
C SER A 119 -4.82 3.46 -22.88
N ILE A 120 -4.43 4.00 -24.05
CA ILE A 120 -3.20 3.68 -24.79
C ILE A 120 -2.07 4.67 -24.43
N SER A 121 -1.82 4.93 -23.15
CA SER A 121 -0.63 5.67 -22.72
C SER A 121 0.56 4.72 -22.54
N ASN A 122 1.79 5.22 -22.73
CA ASN A 122 2.99 4.43 -22.44
C ASN A 122 3.07 4.05 -20.95
N GLU A 123 2.57 4.92 -20.06
CA GLU A 123 2.47 4.64 -18.63
C GLU A 123 1.55 3.44 -18.36
N ASN A 124 0.40 3.36 -19.03
CA ASN A 124 -0.52 2.23 -18.88
C ASN A 124 0.08 0.92 -19.40
N LYS A 125 0.86 0.96 -20.49
CA LYS A 125 1.58 -0.24 -20.96
C LYS A 125 2.56 -0.75 -19.90
N GLN A 126 3.34 0.15 -19.31
CA GLN A 126 4.26 -0.21 -18.24
C GLN A 126 3.52 -0.79 -17.03
N ILE A 127 2.40 -0.19 -16.62
CA ILE A 127 1.57 -0.70 -15.52
C ILE A 127 1.04 -2.10 -15.85
N GLN A 128 0.57 -2.35 -17.07
CA GLN A 128 0.09 -3.67 -17.51
C GLN A 128 1.18 -4.73 -17.45
N GLU A 129 2.39 -4.39 -17.90
CA GLU A 129 3.55 -5.28 -17.81
C GLU A 129 3.90 -5.60 -16.36
N GLU A 130 3.98 -4.59 -15.49
CA GLU A 130 4.25 -4.76 -14.06
C GLU A 130 3.17 -5.63 -13.38
N LEU A 131 1.88 -5.35 -13.63
CA LEU A 131 0.78 -6.15 -13.10
C LEU A 131 0.85 -7.60 -13.59
N GLY A 132 1.25 -7.83 -14.85
CA GLY A 132 1.44 -9.17 -15.40
C GLY A 132 2.54 -9.96 -14.68
N ILE A 133 3.68 -9.31 -14.41
CA ILE A 133 4.80 -9.91 -13.67
C ILE A 133 4.34 -10.28 -12.25
N TYR A 134 3.74 -9.34 -11.52
CA TYR A 134 3.30 -9.60 -10.15
C TYR A 134 2.17 -10.65 -10.07
N LYS A 135 1.31 -10.75 -11.10
CA LYS A 135 0.31 -11.83 -11.19
C LYS A 135 0.96 -13.20 -11.27
N GLN A 136 2.03 -13.33 -12.06
CA GLN A 136 2.78 -14.60 -12.19
C GLN A 136 3.48 -14.95 -10.87
N GLU A 137 4.18 -14.00 -10.26
CA GLU A 137 4.83 -14.18 -8.96
C GLU A 137 3.83 -14.60 -7.88
N LEU A 138 2.69 -13.90 -7.78
CA LEU A 138 1.65 -14.21 -6.80
C LEU A 138 1.02 -15.57 -7.05
N THR A 139 0.80 -15.95 -8.31
CA THR A 139 0.28 -17.28 -8.66
C THR A 139 1.25 -18.39 -8.22
N ALA A 140 2.55 -18.18 -8.44
CA ALA A 140 3.62 -19.09 -8.06
C ALA A 140 3.88 -19.18 -6.54
N LEU A 141 3.43 -18.19 -5.75
CA LEU A 141 3.54 -18.21 -4.30
C LEU A 141 2.76 -19.41 -3.72
N MET A 142 3.47 -20.38 -3.14
CA MET A 142 2.85 -21.53 -2.49
C MET A 142 2.41 -21.17 -1.07
N ILE A 143 1.17 -21.54 -0.74
CA ILE A 143 0.67 -21.48 0.63
C ILE A 143 0.90 -22.87 1.24
N PRO A 144 1.46 -22.97 2.47
CA PRO A 144 1.66 -24.26 3.11
C PRO A 144 0.35 -25.03 3.28
N GLU A 145 0.39 -26.34 3.03
CA GLU A 145 -0.71 -27.26 3.33
C GLU A 145 -0.52 -27.86 4.73
N MET A 146 -1.60 -28.19 5.42
CA MET A 146 -1.48 -29.01 6.64
C MET A 146 -1.16 -30.44 6.21
N GLU A 147 -0.11 -31.04 6.79
CA GLU A 147 0.00 -32.51 6.73
C GLU A 147 -1.23 -33.11 7.41
N PRO A 148 -1.94 -34.05 6.76
CA PRO A 148 -3.05 -34.75 7.39
C PRO A 148 -2.49 -35.55 8.58
N VAL A 149 -2.98 -35.24 9.77
CA VAL A 149 -2.78 -36.05 11.00
C VAL A 149 -3.56 -37.35 10.90
#